data_AF-A0A670ZQD8-F1
#
_entry.id   AF-A0A670ZQD8-F1
#
_cell.length_a   1.000
_cell.length_b   1.000
_cell.length_c   1.000
_cell.angle_alpha   90.00
_cell.angle_beta   90.00
_cell.angle_gamma   90.00
#
_symmetry.space_group_name_H-M   'P 1'
#
loop_
_entity.id
_entity.type
_entity.pdbx_description
1 polymer ?
#
loop_
_entity_poly.entity_id
_entity_poly.type
_entity_poly.pdbx_seq_one_letter_code
_entity_poly.pdbx_strand_id
1 'polypeptide(L)' 'GGAAGLLRLVPAAFRDVAVCFSAEEWAELAGWQKDLYRDVMAETFQLVSSLGKSWKGAQRPSSLTPLLEQENPY' A
#
# COMPACT_ATOMS: atom_id res chain seq x y z
N GLY A 1 -11.02 14.53 -14.04
CA GLY A 1 -9.76 13.87 -13.61
C GLY A 1 -9.80 13.49 -12.14
N GLY A 2 -10.72 12.60 -11.73
CA GLY A 2 -10.92 12.25 -10.32
C GLY A 2 -10.29 10.92 -9.89
N ALA A 3 -10.37 9.87 -10.69
CA ALA A 3 -9.89 8.54 -10.29
C ALA A 3 -8.39 8.29 -10.58
N ALA A 4 -7.85 8.91 -11.63
CA ALA A 4 -6.47 8.67 -12.09
C ALA A 4 -5.39 9.14 -11.09
N GLY A 5 -5.72 10.12 -10.23
CA GLY A 5 -4.81 10.61 -9.18
C GLY A 5 -4.74 9.69 -7.96
N LEU A 6 -5.87 9.11 -7.56
CA LEU A 6 -5.93 8.16 -6.42
C LEU A 6 -5.18 6.86 -6.74
N LEU A 7 -5.29 6.35 -7.97
CA LEU A 7 -4.59 5.14 -8.40
C LEU A 7 -3.05 5.29 -8.36
N ARG A 8 -2.50 6.51 -8.42
CA ARG A 8 -1.05 6.77 -8.38
C ARG A 8 -0.44 6.76 -6.98
N LEU A 9 -1.27 6.83 -5.94
CA LEU A 9 -0.84 6.84 -4.54
C LEU A 9 -1.06 5.50 -3.84
N VAL A 10 -1.77 4.58 -4.49
CA VAL A 10 -1.91 3.20 -4.01
C VAL A 10 -0.60 2.45 -4.34
N PRO A 11 0.10 1.89 -3.34
CA PRO A 11 1.27 1.05 -3.60
C PRO A 11 0.92 -0.04 -4.62
N ALA A 12 1.78 -0.29 -5.61
CA ALA A 12 1.49 -1.22 -6.71
C ALA A 12 1.02 -2.60 -6.22
N ALA A 13 1.59 -3.08 -5.11
CA ALA A 13 1.20 -4.34 -4.47
C ALA A 13 -0.25 -4.38 -3.95
N PHE A 14 -0.84 -3.23 -3.63
CA PHE A 14 -2.22 -3.13 -3.17
C PHE A 14 -3.22 -3.14 -4.32
N ARG A 15 -2.78 -2.74 -5.51
CA ARG A 15 -3.64 -2.63 -6.70
C ARG A 15 -4.00 -3.99 -7.31
N ASP A 16 -3.13 -4.98 -7.13
CA ASP A 16 -3.35 -6.34 -7.66
C ASP A 16 -4.30 -7.18 -6.78
N VAL A 17 -4.52 -6.78 -5.53
CA VAL A 17 -5.35 -7.51 -4.55
C VAL A 17 -6.60 -6.77 -4.11
N ALA A 18 -6.66 -5.45 -4.26
CA ALA A 18 -7.84 -4.66 -3.88
C ALA A 18 -8.82 -4.49 -5.04
N VAL A 19 -10.09 -4.78 -4.77
CA VAL A 19 -11.20 -4.41 -5.66
C VAL A 19 -11.58 -2.97 -5.37
N CYS A 20 -11.33 -2.04 -6.29
CA CYS A 20 -11.72 -0.64 -6.11
C CYS A 20 -13.05 -0.36 -6.79
N PHE A 21 -13.97 0.29 -6.07
CA PHE A 21 -15.23 0.80 -6.61
C PHE A 21 -15.12 2.30 -6.89
N SER A 22 -15.73 2.75 -7.99
CA SER A 22 -16.04 4.17 -8.22
C SER A 22 -17.09 4.66 -7.21
N ALA A 23 -17.34 5.98 -7.15
CA ALA A 23 -18.34 6.55 -6.26
C ALA A 23 -19.75 6.06 -6.63
N GLU A 24 -20.01 5.92 -7.93
CA GLU A 24 -21.26 5.42 -8.49
C GLU A 24 -21.46 3.93 -8.15
N GLU A 25 -20.45 3.08 -8.40
CA GLU A 25 -20.51 1.66 -8.04
C GLU A 25 -20.62 1.45 -6.53
N TRP A 26 -19.94 2.29 -5.73
CA TRP A 26 -20.05 2.25 -4.28
C TRP A 26 -21.46 2.59 -3.79
N ALA A 27 -22.15 3.53 -4.45
CA ALA A 27 -23.52 3.87 -4.10
C ALA A 27 -24.48 2.69 -4.32
N GLU A 28 -24.24 1.87 -5.34
CA GLU A 28 -25.05 0.71 -5.71
C GLU A 28 -24.85 -0.53 -4.82
N LEU A 29 -23.74 -0.60 -4.07
CA LEU A 29 -23.47 -1.72 -3.16
C LEU A 29 -24.52 -1.81 -2.03
N ALA A 30 -24.99 -3.02 -1.78
CA ALA A 30 -25.80 -3.34 -0.61
C ALA A 30 -24.99 -3.14 0.69
N GLY A 31 -25.67 -2.89 1.81
CA GLY A 31 -25.02 -2.63 3.10
C GLY A 31 -23.98 -3.69 3.48
N TRP A 32 -24.34 -4.97 3.35
CA TRP A 32 -23.44 -6.08 3.66
C TRP A 32 -22.19 -6.15 2.76
N GLN A 33 -22.28 -5.69 1.50
CA GLN A 33 -21.12 -5.64 0.60
C GLN A 33 -20.15 -4.54 1.02
N LYS A 34 -20.67 -3.41 1.50
CA LYS A 34 -19.85 -2.32 2.06
C LYS A 34 -19.16 -2.76 3.35
N ASP A 35 -19.87 -3.50 4.21
CA ASP A 35 -19.31 -4.07 5.42
C ASP A 35 -18.16 -5.04 5.09
N LEU A 36 -18.40 -6.00 4.20
CA LEU A 36 -17.39 -6.95 3.75
C LEU A 36 -16.17 -6.25 3.15
N TYR A 37 -16.37 -5.22 2.32
CA TYR A 37 -15.26 -4.44 1.75
C TYR A 37 -14.40 -3.78 2.83
N ARG A 38 -15.02 -3.15 3.84
CA ARG A 38 -14.26 -2.54 4.94
C ARG A 38 -13.45 -3.57 5.72
N ASP A 39 -14.04 -4.73 6.01
CA ASP A 39 -13.39 -5.80 6.77
C ASP A 39 -12.16 -6.33 6.02
N VAL A 40 -12.34 -6.67 4.73
CA VAL A 40 -11.25 -7.15 3.87
C VAL A 40 -10.15 -6.10 3.71
N MET A 41 -10.50 -4.82 3.53
CA MET A 41 -9.51 -3.75 3.40
C MET A 41 -8.76 -3.48 4.70
N ALA A 42 -9.41 -3.60 5.86
CA ALA A 42 -8.77 -3.47 7.16
C ALA A 42 -7.76 -4.61 7.40
N GLU A 43 -8.13 -5.85 7.10
CA GLU A 43 -7.23 -7.00 7.19
C GLU A 43 -6.03 -6.87 6.24
N THR A 44 -6.28 -6.45 5.00
CA THR A 44 -5.23 -6.22 3.99
C THR A 44 -4.26 -5.13 4.46
N PHE A 45 -4.76 -4.03 5.03
CA PHE A 45 -3.92 -2.96 5.57
C PHE A 45 -3.05 -3.45 6.74
N GLN A 46 -3.61 -4.24 7.66
CA GLN A 46 -2.86 -4.82 8.77
C GLN A 46 -1.76 -5.77 8.28
N LEU A 47 -2.07 -6.64 7.31
CA LEU A 47 -1.11 -7.57 6.72
C LEU A 47 0.06 -6.82 6.06
N VAL A 48 -0.23 -5.85 5.21
CA VAL A 48 0.81 -5.03 4.54
C VAL A 48 1.62 -4.22 5.56
N SER A 49 0.98 -3.68 6.59
CA SER A 49 1.67 -2.97 7.68
C SER A 49 2.59 -3.88 8.48
N SER A 50 2.25 -5.17 8.64
CA SER A 50 3.10 -6.16 9.29
C SER A 50 4.34 -6.53 8.47
N LEU A 51 4.19 -6.64 7.14
CA LEU A 51 5.29 -6.89 6.20
C LEU A 51 6.30 -5.73 6.19
N GLY A 52 5.82 -4.49 6.27
CA GLY A 52 6.69 -3.31 6.38
C GLY A 52 7.54 -3.29 7.66
N LYS A 53 7.05 -3.90 8.76
CA LYS A 53 7.79 -4.02 10.02
C LYS A 53 8.86 -5.12 9.96
N SER A 54 8.62 -6.22 9.24
CA SER A 54 9.64 -7.28 9.07
C SER A 54 10.78 -6.86 8.15
N TRP A 55 10.49 -6.03 7.13
CA TRP A 55 11.50 -5.51 6.20
C TRP A 55 12.52 -4.57 6.86
N LYS A 56 12.08 -3.75 7.82
CA LYS A 56 12.98 -2.89 8.63
C LYS A 56 14.03 -3.68 9.42
N GLY A 57 13.80 -4.98 9.65
CA GLY A 57 14.76 -5.89 10.30
C GLY A 57 15.68 -6.65 9.33
N ALA A 58 15.37 -6.66 8.02
CA ALA A 58 16.03 -7.52 7.04
C ALA A 58 16.97 -6.79 6.07
N GLN A 59 17.05 -5.46 6.11
CA GLN A 59 17.98 -4.73 5.25
C GLN A 59 18.76 -3.65 6.01
N ARG A 60 19.90 -4.09 6.54
CA ARG A 60 21.13 -3.36 6.26
C ARG A 60 22.19 -4.37 5.80
N PRO A 61 22.33 -4.60 4.48
CA PRO A 61 23.54 -5.25 3.99
C PRO A 61 24.70 -4.34 4.36
N SER A 62 25.59 -4.82 5.23
CA SER A 62 26.79 -4.11 5.69
C SER A 62 27.71 -3.66 4.54
N SER A 63 27.50 -4.15 3.32
CA SER A 63 28.24 -3.83 2.11
C SER A 63 27.86 -2.51 1.42
N LEU A 64 26.72 -1.87 1.74
CA LEU A 64 26.31 -0.61 1.07
C LEU A 64 26.71 0.66 1.83
N THR A 65 27.27 0.54 3.04
CA THR A 65 27.69 1.69 3.85
C THR A 65 28.74 2.57 3.15
N PRO A 66 29.79 2.03 2.49
CA PRO A 66 30.85 2.87 1.91
C PRO A 66 30.40 3.71 0.70
N LEU A 67 29.34 3.31 -0.01
CA LEU A 67 28.89 3.98 -1.25
C LEU A 67 28.04 5.23 -0.97
N LEU A 68 27.42 5.33 0.21
CA LEU A 68 26.59 6.48 0.58
C LEU A 68 27.42 7.61 1.22
N GLU A 69 28.53 7.29 1.88
CA GLU A 69 29.46 8.28 2.44
C GLU A 69 30.36 8.93 1.37
N GLN A 70 30.43 8.36 0.16
CA GLN A 70 31.21 8.94 -0.94
C GLN A 70 30.43 10.00 -1.75
N GLU A 71 29.11 10.06 -1.61
CA GLU A 71 28.23 10.99 -2.34
C GLU A 71 27.88 12.27 -1.56
N ASN A 72 28.41 12.47 -0.33
CA ASN A 72 28.21 13.72 0.40
C ASN A 72 29.52 14.45 0.75
N PRO A 73 30.02 15.34 -0.12
CA PRO A 73 31.15 16.21 0.18
C PRO A 73 30.74 17.62 0.65
N TYR A 74 29.57 17.77 1.28
CA TYR A 74 29.16 19.02 1.95
C TYR A 74 28.67 18.79 3.38
#